data_AF-X1FF38-F1
#
_entry.id   AF-X1FF38-F1
#
_cell.length_a   1.000
_cell.length_b   1.000
_cell.length_c   1.000
_cell.angle_alpha   90.00
_cell.angle_beta   90.00
_cell.angle_gamma   90.00
#
_symmetry.space_group_name_H-M   'P 1'
#
loop_
_entity.id
_entity.type
_entity.pdbx_description
1 polymer ?
#
loop_
_entity_poly.entity_id
_entity_poly.type
_entity_poly.pdbx_seq_one_letter_code
_entity_poly.pdbx_strand_id
1 'polypeptide(L)'
;KALDREQQQLLQWALKGFPEETVVAENKRINEQRAILEQRKSELETRIEEVKQTEVDMERIEQFCELVRQNLGDFTFDDKRLALEALSIKVWVDGNEINIEGAIPVAGDDIVSTTPRCLR
;
A
#
# COMPACT_ATOMS: atom_id res chain seq x y z
N LYS A 1 -31.83 40.23 -10.21
CA LYS A 1 -31.20 41.46 -9.67
C LYS A 1 -29.69 41.32 -9.45
N ALA A 2 -29.17 40.34 -8.71
CA ALA A 2 -27.70 40.13 -8.60
C ALA A 2 -27.10 39.51 -9.87
N LEU A 3 -27.79 38.50 -10.44
CA LEU A 3 -27.41 37.84 -11.68
C LEU A 3 -27.31 38.80 -12.88
N ASP A 4 -28.22 39.78 -12.99
CA ASP A 4 -28.19 40.80 -14.06
C ASP A 4 -26.95 41.70 -13.97
N ARG A 5 -26.45 41.96 -12.76
CA ARG A 5 -25.28 42.83 -12.54
C ARG A 5 -23.99 42.13 -12.92
N GLU A 6 -23.86 40.85 -12.59
CA GLU A 6 -22.72 40.02 -13.03
C GLU A 6 -22.69 39.88 -14.55
N GLN A 7 -23.85 39.61 -15.17
CA GLN A 7 -23.93 39.53 -16.63
C GLN A 7 -23.57 40.86 -17.32
N GLN A 8 -24.01 41.99 -16.78
CA GLN A 8 -23.62 43.31 -17.28
C GLN A 8 -22.11 43.58 -17.11
N GLN A 9 -21.50 43.15 -16.00
CA GLN A 9 -20.06 43.26 -15.78
C GLN A 9 -19.25 42.42 -16.77
N LEU A 10 -19.67 41.18 -17.01
CA LEU A 10 -19.03 40.28 -17.96
C LEU A 10 -19.08 40.85 -19.39
N LEU A 11 -20.22 41.43 -19.79
CA LEU A 11 -20.36 42.10 -21.09
C LEU A 11 -19.45 43.33 -21.20
N GLN A 12 -19.32 44.13 -20.13
CA GLN A 12 -18.41 45.27 -20.10
C GLN A 12 -16.94 44.84 -20.24
N TRP A 13 -16.53 43.75 -19.58
CA TRP A 13 -15.17 43.21 -19.70
C TRP A 13 -14.91 42.57 -21.06
N ALA A 14 -15.89 41.92 -21.69
CA ALA A 14 -15.77 41.41 -23.05
C ALA A 14 -15.58 42.52 -24.09
N LEU A 15 -16.21 43.69 -23.87
CA LEU A 15 -16.13 44.84 -24.79
C LEU A 15 -14.91 45.74 -24.57
N LYS A 16 -14.42 45.86 -23.32
CA LYS A 16 -13.33 46.80 -22.95
C LYS A 16 -12.03 46.11 -22.55
N GLY A 17 -12.01 44.78 -22.55
CA GLY A 17 -10.94 43.97 -21.97
C GLY A 17 -11.14 43.75 -20.47
N PHE A 18 -10.61 42.63 -19.98
CA PHE A 18 -10.59 42.34 -18.54
C PHE A 18 -9.54 43.23 -17.85
N PRO A 19 -9.82 43.74 -16.63
CA PRO A 19 -8.82 44.46 -15.85
C PRO A 19 -7.64 43.55 -15.55
N GLU A 20 -6.45 43.92 -16.04
CA GLU A 20 -5.23 43.10 -15.94
C GLU A 20 -4.88 42.79 -14.48
N GLU A 21 -5.02 43.76 -13.57
CA GLU A 21 -4.77 43.57 -12.14
C GLU A 21 -5.68 42.51 -11.50
N THR A 22 -6.95 42.45 -11.91
CA THR A 22 -7.90 41.44 -11.42
C THR A 22 -7.55 40.05 -11.93
N VAL A 23 -7.14 39.94 -13.20
CA VAL A 23 -6.70 38.68 -13.81
C VAL A 23 -5.41 38.17 -13.16
N VAL A 24 -4.46 39.06 -12.86
CA VAL A 24 -3.21 38.70 -12.17
C VAL A 24 -3.47 38.23 -10.74
N ALA A 25 -4.30 38.95 -9.98
CA ALA A 25 -4.66 38.58 -8.61
C ALA A 25 -5.37 37.22 -8.56
N GLU A 26 -6.31 36.98 -9.46
CA GLU A 26 -7.09 35.74 -9.49
C GLU A 26 -6.26 34.56 -9.98
N ASN A 27 -5.37 34.76 -10.97
CA ASN A 27 -4.41 33.73 -11.37
C ASN A 27 -3.45 33.37 -10.23
N LYS A 28 -2.97 34.35 -9.47
CA LYS A 28 -2.12 34.10 -8.30
C LYS A 28 -2.87 33.24 -7.27
N ARG A 29 -4.12 33.60 -6.95
CA ARG A 29 -4.98 32.83 -6.04
C ARG A 29 -5.19 31.40 -6.52
N ILE A 30 -5.50 31.21 -7.80
CA ILE A 30 -5.71 29.87 -8.40
C ILE A 30 -4.42 29.05 -8.35
N ASN A 31 -3.27 29.65 -8.66
CA ASN A 31 -1.98 28.95 -8.64
C ASN A 31 -1.56 28.56 -7.22
N GLU A 32 -1.79 29.41 -6.22
CA GLU A 32 -1.56 29.07 -4.81
C GLU A 32 -2.45 27.89 -4.37
N GLN A 33 -3.73 27.89 -4.75
CA GLN A 33 -4.63 26.78 -4.48
C GLN A 33 -4.18 25.48 -5.16
N ARG A 34 -3.73 25.56 -6.41
CA ARG A 34 -3.17 24.42 -7.14
C ARG A 34 -1.94 23.86 -6.44
N ALA A 35 -1.02 24.72 -6.00
CA ALA A 35 0.18 24.29 -5.29
C ALA A 35 -0.16 23.56 -3.98
N ILE A 36 -1.11 24.07 -3.20
CA ILE A 36 -1.58 23.43 -1.96
C ILE A 36 -2.22 22.06 -2.27
N LEU A 37 -3.04 21.99 -3.31
CA LEU A 37 -3.71 20.74 -3.69
C LEU A 37 -2.71 19.70 -4.19
N GLU A 38 -1.72 20.09 -4.99
CA GLU A 38 -0.70 19.16 -5.47
C GLU A 38 0.17 18.63 -4.33
N GLN A 39 0.52 19.49 -3.36
CA GLN A 39 1.22 19.07 -2.15
C GLN A 39 0.38 18.08 -1.33
N ARG A 40 -0.90 18.36 -1.11
CA ARG A 40 -1.78 17.42 -0.37
C ARG A 40 -1.96 16.10 -1.10
N LYS A 41 -2.03 16.13 -2.42
CA LYS A 41 -2.11 14.93 -3.25
C LYS A 41 -0.85 14.07 -3.09
N SER A 42 0.34 14.67 -3.18
CA SER A 42 1.59 13.91 -3.02
C SER A 42 1.75 13.34 -1.60
N GLU A 43 1.34 14.09 -0.57
CA GLU A 43 1.30 13.61 0.82
C GLU A 43 0.35 12.41 0.97
N LEU A 44 -0.83 12.45 0.36
CA LEU A 44 -1.80 11.35 0.40
C LEU A 44 -1.32 10.14 -0.41
N GLU A 45 -0.72 10.33 -1.57
CA GLU A 45 -0.15 9.26 -2.39
C GLU A 45 0.97 8.53 -1.64
N THR A 46 1.83 9.28 -0.94
CA THR A 46 2.88 8.69 -0.09
C THR A 46 2.29 7.84 1.02
N ARG A 47 1.27 8.34 1.73
CA ARG A 47 0.59 7.58 2.79
C ARG A 47 -0.11 6.33 2.27
N ILE A 48 -0.70 6.39 1.08
CA ILE A 48 -1.33 5.22 0.46
C ILE A 48 -0.27 4.16 0.15
N GLU A 49 0.89 4.57 -0.36
CA GLU A 49 1.97 3.63 -0.68
C GLU A 49 2.57 3.00 0.58
N GLU A 50 2.76 3.78 1.65
CA GLU A 50 3.18 3.27 2.96
C GLU A 50 2.19 2.24 3.51
N VAL A 51 0.88 2.52 3.40
CA VAL A 51 -0.17 1.60 3.84
C VAL A 51 -0.20 0.34 2.98
N LYS A 52 -0.06 0.45 1.65
CA LYS A 52 -0.01 -0.73 0.75
C LYS A 52 1.19 -1.62 1.02
N GLN A 53 2.35 -1.05 1.34
CA GLN A 53 3.54 -1.83 1.74
C GLN A 53 3.36 -2.51 3.10
N THR A 54 2.51 -1.94 3.95
CA THR A 54 2.19 -2.49 5.28
C THR A 54 0.95 -3.40 5.25
N GLU A 55 0.19 -3.41 4.15
CA GLU A 55 -0.96 -4.29 3.96
C GLU A 55 -0.42 -5.70 3.81
N VAL A 56 -0.30 -6.36 4.97
CA VAL A 56 0.02 -7.77 5.07
C VAL A 56 -1.02 -8.50 4.23
N ASP A 57 -0.56 -9.10 3.13
CA ASP A 57 -1.40 -9.89 2.22
C ASP A 57 -1.89 -11.13 2.98
N MET A 58 -3.01 -10.95 3.70
CA MET A 58 -3.65 -11.98 4.52
C MET A 58 -3.99 -13.21 3.68
N GLU A 59 -4.33 -13.01 2.40
CA GLU A 59 -4.61 -14.10 1.47
C GLU A 59 -3.36 -14.94 1.21
N ARG A 60 -2.20 -14.31 0.98
CA ARG A 60 -0.91 -15.04 0.89
C ARG A 60 -0.55 -15.77 2.18
N ILE A 61 -0.82 -15.18 3.35
CA ILE A 61 -0.58 -15.84 4.64
C ILE A 61 -1.45 -17.08 4.78
N GLU A 62 -2.74 -17.00 4.45
CA GLU A 62 -3.64 -18.15 4.48
C GLU A 62 -3.19 -19.26 3.52
N GLN A 63 -2.84 -18.89 2.28
CA GLN A 63 -2.32 -19.83 1.29
C GLN A 63 -1.02 -20.51 1.75
N PHE A 64 -0.10 -19.75 2.35
CA PHE A 64 1.14 -20.28 2.91
C PHE A 64 0.87 -21.23 4.08
N CYS A 65 -0.03 -20.88 5.00
CA CYS A 65 -0.40 -21.73 6.13
C CYS A 65 -1.03 -23.05 5.66
N GLU A 66 -1.87 -23.00 4.63
CA GLU A 66 -2.50 -24.19 4.06
C GLU A 66 -1.47 -25.07 3.34
N LEU A 67 -0.54 -24.48 2.59
CA LEU A 67 0.58 -25.19 1.97
C LEU A 67 1.43 -25.90 3.02
N VAL A 68 1.82 -25.20 4.09
CA VAL A 68 2.61 -25.76 5.19
C VAL A 68 1.85 -26.89 5.89
N ARG A 69 0.55 -26.72 6.13
CA ARG A 69 -0.30 -27.74 6.77
C ARG A 69 -0.36 -29.03 5.94
N GLN A 70 -0.55 -28.92 4.63
CA GLN A 70 -0.63 -30.08 3.74
C GLN A 70 0.71 -30.82 3.66
N ASN A 71 1.81 -30.08 3.68
CA ASN A 71 3.15 -30.65 3.50
C ASN A 71 3.77 -31.19 4.79
N LEU A 72 3.54 -30.56 5.95
CA LEU A 72 4.11 -31.02 7.23
C LEU A 72 3.66 -32.43 7.65
N GLY A 73 2.48 -32.88 7.21
CA GLY A 73 1.98 -34.23 7.46
C GLY A 73 2.81 -35.31 6.76
N ASP A 74 3.25 -35.03 5.53
CA ASP A 74 3.97 -35.96 4.66
C ASP A 74 5.50 -35.77 4.66
N PHE A 75 5.98 -34.70 5.30
CA PHE A 75 7.40 -34.37 5.38
C PHE A 75 8.22 -35.41 6.14
N THR A 76 9.39 -35.73 5.56
CA THR A 76 10.42 -36.53 6.22
C THR A 76 11.07 -35.73 7.36
N PHE A 77 11.91 -36.38 8.17
CA PHE A 77 12.60 -35.71 9.28
C PHE A 77 13.42 -34.50 8.81
N ASP A 78 14.14 -34.66 7.70
CA ASP A 78 14.98 -33.59 7.14
C ASP A 78 14.14 -32.42 6.61
N ASP A 79 13.00 -32.71 5.98
CA ASP A 79 12.07 -31.69 5.49
C ASP A 79 11.45 -30.88 6.64
N LYS A 80 11.12 -31.54 7.75
CA LYS A 80 10.63 -30.85 8.96
C LYS A 80 11.70 -29.95 9.57
N ARG A 81 12.95 -30.41 9.63
CA ARG A 81 14.08 -29.60 10.12
C ARG A 81 14.28 -28.37 9.24
N LEU A 82 14.25 -28.55 7.92
CA LEU A 82 14.41 -27.46 6.96
C LEU A 82 13.25 -26.45 7.06
N ALA A 83 12.02 -26.92 7.23
CA ALA A 83 10.86 -26.06 7.40
C ALA A 83 10.92 -25.23 8.69
N LEU A 84 11.31 -25.84 9.81
CA LEU A 84 11.50 -25.14 11.08
C LEU A 84 12.60 -24.07 11.00
N GLU A 85 13.68 -24.37 10.28
CA GLU A 85 14.79 -23.45 10.03
C GLU A 85 14.35 -22.27 9.13
N ALA A 86 13.62 -22.55 8.05
CA ALA A 86 13.09 -21.53 7.14
C ALA A 86 12.10 -20.59 7.83
N LEU A 87 11.30 -21.10 8.76
CA LEU A 87 10.37 -20.31 9.57
C LEU A 87 11.04 -19.66 10.80
N SER A 88 12.36 -19.83 10.97
CA SER A 88 13.13 -19.32 12.11
C SER A 88 12.47 -19.65 13.46
N ILE A 89 11.91 -20.86 13.58
CA ILE A 89 11.16 -21.25 14.77
C ILE A 89 12.10 -21.46 15.94
N LYS A 90 11.83 -20.77 17.05
CA LYS A 90 12.54 -20.88 18.32
C LYS A 90 11.59 -21.44 19.37
N VAL A 91 12.06 -22.45 20.09
CA VAL A 91 11.30 -23.07 21.18
C VAL A 91 12.04 -22.82 22.49
N TRP A 92 11.37 -22.19 23.44
CA TRP A 92 11.85 -21.97 24.79
C TRP A 92 11.04 -22.86 25.73
N VAL A 93 11.73 -23.57 26.63
CA VAL A 93 11.09 -24.40 27.66
C VAL A 93 11.47 -23.81 29.00
N ASP A 94 10.50 -23.27 29.73
CA ASP A 94 10.67 -22.78 31.09
C ASP A 94 9.81 -23.62 32.05
N GLY A 95 10.46 -24.59 32.70
CA GLY A 95 9.79 -25.54 33.58
C GLY A 95 8.70 -26.34 32.87
N ASN A 96 7.44 -25.93 33.07
CA ASN A 96 6.25 -26.56 32.49
C ASN A 96 5.63 -25.75 31.33
N GLU A 97 6.20 -24.59 30.98
CA GLU A 97 5.75 -23.74 29.89
C GLU A 97 6.63 -23.93 28.66
N ILE A 98 5.98 -24.12 27.50
CA ILE A 98 6.65 -24.22 26.20
C ILE A 98 6.20 -23.00 25.37
N ASN A 99 7.15 -22.12 25.08
CA ASN A 99 6.93 -20.95 24.22
C ASN A 99 7.53 -21.20 22.84
N ILE A 100 6.72 -21.03 21.80
CA ILE A 100 7.13 -21.23 20.41
C ILE A 100 6.98 -19.89 19.69
N GLU A 101 8.09 -19.37 19.19
CA GLU A 101 8.14 -18.17 18.36
C GLU A 101 8.59 -18.56 16.94
N GLY A 102 8.11 -17.86 15.92
CA GLY A 102 8.51 -18.08 14.54
C GLY A 102 8.18 -16.86 13.68
N ALA A 103 8.74 -16.83 12.47
CA ALA A 103 8.51 -15.78 11.49
C ALA A 103 8.02 -16.38 10.18
N ILE A 104 6.93 -15.83 9.63
CA ILE A 104 6.48 -16.14 8.28
C ILE A 104 7.10 -15.08 7.35
N PRO A 105 7.98 -15.45 6.41
CA PRO A 105 8.55 -14.49 5.48
C PRO A 105 7.48 -14.04 4.49
N VAL A 106 6.93 -12.84 4.70
CA VAL A 106 6.06 -12.15 3.74
C VAL A 106 6.91 -11.37 2.75
N ALA A 107 7.49 -12.05 1.77
CA ALA A 107 8.17 -11.39 0.66
C ALA A 107 7.14 -10.94 -0.39
N GLY A 108 7.34 -9.74 -0.94
CA GLY A 108 6.56 -9.23 -2.09
C GLY A 108 6.77 -10.04 -3.37
N ASP A 109 7.77 -10.91 -3.42
CA ASP A 109 8.10 -11.74 -4.57
C ASP A 109 7.54 -13.17 -4.42
N ASP A 110 7.03 -13.64 -5.56
CA ASP A 110 6.33 -14.90 -5.80
C ASP A 110 6.80 -16.06 -4.92
N ILE A 111 5.83 -16.70 -4.25
CA ILE A 111 6.00 -18.05 -3.73
C ILE A 111 6.09 -18.99 -4.94
N VAL A 112 7.26 -19.05 -5.57
CA VAL A 112 7.54 -20.04 -6.61
C VAL A 112 7.75 -21.37 -5.89
N SER A 113 6.69 -22.17 -5.84
CA SER A 113 6.78 -23.60 -5.54
C SER A 113 7.51 -24.31 -6.69
N THR A 114 8.82 -24.17 -6.75
CA THR A 114 9.68 -25.10 -7.48
C THR A 114 9.95 -26.30 -6.59
N THR A 115 8.95 -27.16 -6.42
CA THR A 115 9.23 -28.56 -6.12
C THR A 115 9.49 -29.26 -7.45
N PRO A 116 10.73 -29.74 -7.72
CA PRO A 116 10.92 -30.69 -8.79
C PRO A 116 10.20 -31.96 -8.36
N ARG A 117 9.14 -32.33 -9.09
CA ARG A 117 8.58 -33.67 -9.03
C ARG A 117 9.69 -34.64 -9.38
N CYS A 118 10.34 -35.23 -8.37
CA CYS A 118 11.11 -36.43 -8.56
C CYS A 118 10.14 -37.53 -9.01
N LEU A 119 10.12 -37.75 -10.32
CA LEU A 119 9.51 -38.92 -10.94
C LEU A 119 10.15 -40.17 -10.33
N ARG A 120 9.29 -41.10 -9.89
CA ARG A 120 9.64 -42.48 -9.57
C ARG A 120 10.24 -43.20 -10.78
#